data_AF-A0A497BYP7-F1
#
_entry.id   AF-A0A497BYP7-F1
#
_cell.length_a   1.000
_cell.length_b   1.000
_cell.length_c   1.000
_cell.angle_alpha   90.00
_cell.angle_beta   90.00
_cell.angle_gamma   90.00
#
_symmetry.space_group_name_H-M   'P 1'
#
loop_
_entity.id
_entity.type
_entity.pdbx_description
1 polymer ?
#
loop_
_entity_poly.entity_id
_entity_poly.type
_entity_poly.pdbx_seq_one_letter_code
_entity_poly.pdbx_strand_id
1 'polypeptide(L)'
;MERFIKKPLTIRATRIPVNQILAKEWFDALEGKIQEQLVPAINVSETNTETVFDYSSITVSTLEGMMFAKGGDWIIEGINGELCPIKDDVFNASHEPFVEEYGYRPVALMVKLKEMVASTDGKKLSFSDHNMISRIKEAIDKYPRESELAYKE
;
A
#
# COMPACT_ATOMS: atom_id res chain seq x y z
N MET A 1 -30.33 13.75 -19.43
CA MET A 1 -29.61 12.86 -18.49
C MET A 1 -29.44 13.61 -17.19
N GLU A 2 -29.78 12.98 -16.08
CA GLU A 2 -29.56 13.52 -14.73
C GLU A 2 -28.11 13.24 -14.29
N ARG A 3 -27.57 14.10 -13.42
CA ARG A 3 -26.20 13.98 -12.89
C ARG A 3 -26.27 13.77 -11.40
N PHE A 4 -25.46 12.83 -10.89
CA PHE A 4 -25.39 12.48 -9.47
C PHE A 4 -23.96 12.65 -8.96
N ILE A 5 -23.81 12.99 -7.68
CA ILE A 5 -22.52 13.04 -6.99
C ILE A 5 -22.40 11.79 -6.11
N LYS A 6 -21.28 11.07 -6.22
CA LYS A 6 -20.97 9.92 -5.37
C LYS A 6 -20.64 10.42 -3.95
N LYS A 7 -21.15 9.75 -2.91
CA LYS A 7 -20.77 10.06 -1.52
C LYS A 7 -19.28 9.80 -1.31
N PRO A 8 -18.57 10.64 -0.52
CA PRO A 8 -17.18 10.37 -0.16
C PRO A 8 -17.11 9.11 0.70
N LEU A 9 -16.15 8.24 0.41
CA LEU A 9 -15.91 7.00 1.15
C LEU A 9 -14.42 6.70 1.16
N THR A 10 -13.93 6.15 2.28
CA THR A 10 -12.56 5.66 2.41
C THR A 10 -12.49 4.21 1.97
N ILE A 11 -11.47 3.85 1.20
CA ILE A 11 -11.21 2.48 0.74
C ILE A 11 -9.92 1.95 1.35
N ARG A 12 -9.77 0.62 1.33
CA ARG A 12 -8.48 -0.05 1.53
C ARG A 12 -7.92 -0.43 0.17
N ALA A 13 -6.64 -0.22 -0.03
CA ALA A 13 -5.96 -0.62 -1.25
C ALA A 13 -4.54 -1.08 -0.94
N THR A 14 -4.06 -2.08 -1.67
CA THR A 14 -2.68 -2.55 -1.61
C THR A 14 -2.11 -2.63 -3.01
N ARG A 15 -0.82 -2.30 -3.17
CA ARG A 15 -0.15 -2.29 -4.46
C ARG A 15 0.64 -3.58 -4.62
N ILE A 16 0.44 -4.28 -5.74
CA ILE A 16 1.15 -5.53 -6.05
C ILE A 16 2.63 -5.19 -6.28
N PRO A 17 3.58 -5.82 -5.58
CA PRO A 17 4.99 -5.60 -5.83
C PRO A 17 5.39 -6.04 -7.24
N VAL A 18 6.24 -5.25 -7.91
CA VAL A 18 6.80 -5.60 -9.22
C VAL A 18 7.86 -6.69 -9.14
N ASN A 19 8.48 -6.85 -7.98
CA ASN A 19 9.52 -7.84 -7.75
C ASN A 19 8.90 -9.16 -7.30
N GLN A 20 9.21 -10.26 -7.98
CA GLN A 20 8.71 -11.60 -7.71
C GLN A 20 8.86 -12.05 -6.24
N ILE A 21 10.00 -11.78 -5.61
CA ILE A 21 10.28 -12.20 -4.23
C ILE A 21 9.38 -11.42 -3.27
N LEU A 22 9.36 -10.09 -3.42
CA LEU A 22 8.50 -9.24 -2.60
C LEU A 22 7.01 -9.50 -2.85
N ALA A 23 6.63 -9.84 -4.08
CA ALA A 23 5.26 -10.18 -4.43
C ALA A 23 4.85 -11.51 -3.78
N LYS A 24 5.76 -12.48 -3.70
CA LYS A 24 5.52 -13.71 -2.96
C LYS A 24 5.34 -13.44 -1.46
N GLU A 25 6.24 -12.68 -0.85
CA GLU A 25 6.15 -12.31 0.57
C GLU A 25 4.86 -11.54 0.87
N TRP A 26 4.50 -10.60 0.00
CA TRP A 26 3.24 -9.87 0.07
C TRP A 26 2.04 -10.82 0.01
N PHE A 27 2.03 -11.75 -0.94
CA PHE A 27 0.94 -12.72 -1.12
C PHE A 27 0.80 -13.67 0.08
N ASP A 28 1.91 -14.18 0.59
CA ASP A 28 1.94 -15.07 1.76
C ASP A 28 1.48 -14.36 3.04
N ALA A 29 1.60 -13.03 3.10
CA ALA A 29 1.13 -12.20 4.21
C ALA A 29 -0.34 -11.79 4.11
N LEU A 30 -1.03 -12.11 3.00
CA LEU A 30 -2.47 -11.87 2.89
C LEU A 30 -3.22 -12.91 3.72
N GLU A 31 -4.24 -12.47 4.45
CA GLU A 31 -5.02 -13.34 5.32
C GLU A 31 -6.49 -13.42 4.88
N GLY A 32 -7.10 -14.59 5.12
CA GLY A 32 -8.53 -14.83 4.97
C GLY A 32 -9.04 -14.67 3.54
N LYS A 33 -10.21 -14.04 3.40
CA LYS A 33 -10.94 -13.90 2.11
C LYS A 33 -10.15 -13.23 1.01
N ILE A 34 -9.12 -12.45 1.35
CA ILE A 34 -8.28 -11.78 0.35
C ILE A 34 -7.43 -12.82 -0.38
N GLN A 35 -6.76 -13.71 0.35
CA GLN A 35 -5.89 -14.73 -0.24
C GLN A 35 -6.68 -15.73 -1.09
N GLU A 36 -7.90 -16.09 -0.66
CA GLU A 36 -8.79 -17.01 -1.39
C GLU A 36 -9.25 -16.46 -2.76
N GLN A 37 -9.34 -15.14 -2.90
CA GLN A 37 -9.79 -14.47 -4.12
C GLN A 37 -8.66 -14.13 -5.09
N LEU A 38 -7.40 -14.35 -4.69
CA LEU A 38 -6.21 -13.99 -5.46
C LEU A 38 -5.44 -15.24 -5.85
N VAL A 39 -5.19 -15.42 -7.14
CA VAL A 39 -4.46 -16.56 -7.67
C VAL A 39 -3.24 -16.07 -8.45
N PRO A 40 -2.01 -16.41 -8.04
CA PRO A 40 -0.81 -16.12 -8.81
C PRO A 40 -0.87 -16.77 -10.19
N ALA A 41 -0.38 -16.07 -11.21
CA ALA A 41 -0.30 -16.60 -12.55
C ALA A 41 0.68 -17.79 -12.60
N ILE A 42 0.47 -18.69 -13.55
CA ILE A 42 1.33 -19.87 -13.74
C ILE A 42 2.04 -19.72 -15.09
N ASN A 43 3.37 -19.80 -15.04
CA ASN A 43 4.20 -19.92 -16.23
C ASN A 43 4.47 -21.40 -16.50
N VAL A 44 3.93 -21.90 -17.61
CA VAL A 44 4.20 -23.26 -18.10
C VAL A 44 5.20 -23.17 -19.23
N SER A 45 6.40 -23.71 -19.04
CA SER A 45 7.35 -23.88 -20.13
C SER A 45 7.11 -25.20 -20.84
N GLU A 46 7.15 -25.21 -22.18
CA GLU A 46 6.95 -26.43 -22.99
C GLU A 46 8.02 -27.51 -22.72
N THR A 47 9.18 -27.13 -22.18
CA THR A 47 10.34 -28.02 -21.99
C THR A 47 10.57 -28.46 -20.55
N ASN A 48 9.83 -27.93 -19.58
CA ASN A 48 10.05 -28.21 -18.16
C ASN A 48 8.73 -28.60 -17.49
N THR A 49 8.75 -29.70 -16.73
CA THR A 49 7.56 -30.23 -16.05
C THR A 49 7.25 -29.52 -14.73
N GLU A 50 8.06 -28.54 -14.34
CA GLU A 50 7.88 -27.79 -13.10
C GLU A 50 6.93 -26.61 -13.30
N THR A 51 5.86 -26.59 -12.51
CA THR A 51 4.95 -25.45 -12.41
C THR A 51 5.66 -24.29 -11.71
N VAL A 52 5.84 -23.17 -12.41
CA VAL A 52 6.43 -21.95 -11.84
C VAL A 52 5.35 -20.90 -11.67
N PHE A 53 5.13 -20.44 -10.43
CA PHE A 53 4.22 -19.34 -10.14
C PHE A 53 4.89 -17.99 -10.42
N ASP A 54 4.16 -17.08 -11.05
CA ASP A 54 4.48 -15.66 -11.17
C ASP A 54 3.64 -14.89 -10.14
N TYR A 55 4.24 -14.55 -9.01
CA TYR A 55 3.58 -13.79 -7.95
C TYR A 55 3.44 -12.31 -8.30
N SER A 56 4.19 -11.83 -9.29
CA SER A 56 4.04 -10.46 -9.80
C SER A 56 2.83 -10.30 -10.72
N SER A 57 2.11 -11.38 -11.04
CA SER A 57 0.90 -11.36 -11.86
C SER A 57 -0.22 -12.11 -11.14
N ILE A 58 -1.33 -11.44 -10.86
CA ILE A 58 -2.42 -11.97 -10.04
C ILE A 58 -3.73 -11.97 -10.84
N THR A 59 -4.43 -13.10 -10.79
CA THR A 59 -5.84 -13.19 -11.17
C THR A 59 -6.71 -12.94 -9.94
N VAL A 60 -7.66 -12.02 -10.05
CA VAL A 60 -8.57 -11.60 -8.99
C VAL A 60 -9.96 -12.09 -9.33
N SER A 61 -10.58 -12.83 -8.41
CA SER A 61 -11.99 -13.21 -8.53
C SER A 61 -12.88 -12.03 -8.10
N THR A 62 -13.46 -11.32 -9.06
CA THR A 62 -14.33 -10.15 -8.84
C THR A 62 -15.81 -10.48 -9.06
N LEU A 63 -16.71 -9.53 -8.77
CA LEU A 63 -18.15 -9.69 -9.04
C LEU A 63 -18.46 -9.75 -10.54
N GLU A 64 -17.61 -9.14 -11.36
CA GLU A 64 -17.67 -9.12 -12.81
C GLU A 64 -16.98 -10.34 -13.46
N GLY A 65 -16.39 -11.22 -12.64
CA GLY A 65 -15.66 -12.41 -13.06
C GLY A 65 -14.15 -12.31 -12.78
N MET A 66 -13.36 -13.12 -13.47
CA MET A 66 -11.91 -13.15 -13.29
C MET A 66 -11.26 -11.94 -13.98
N MET A 67 -10.48 -11.17 -13.23
CA MET A 67 -9.72 -10.02 -13.73
C MET A 67 -8.23 -10.22 -13.53
N PHE A 68 -7.41 -9.64 -14.40
CA PHE A 68 -5.95 -9.77 -14.35
C PHE A 68 -5.27 -8.47 -13.90
N ALA A 69 -4.33 -8.60 -12.97
CA ALA A 69 -3.51 -7.53 -12.43
C ALA A 69 -2.03 -7.91 -12.51
N LYS A 70 -1.18 -6.92 -12.80
CA LYS A 70 0.28 -7.10 -12.83
C LYS A 70 0.96 -6.30 -11.71
N GLY A 71 2.23 -6.58 -11.51
CA GLY A 71 3.08 -5.84 -10.60
C GLY A 71 2.99 -4.34 -10.89
N GLY A 72 2.74 -3.57 -9.83
CA GLY A 72 2.51 -2.14 -9.88
C GLY A 72 1.05 -1.73 -9.93
N ASP A 73 0.12 -2.63 -10.29
CA ASP A 73 -1.32 -2.39 -10.17
C ASP A 73 -1.76 -2.44 -8.69
N TRP A 74 -2.95 -1.93 -8.41
CA TRP A 74 -3.55 -1.92 -7.09
C TRP A 74 -4.69 -2.92 -7.00
N ILE A 75 -4.84 -3.55 -5.83
CA ILE A 75 -6.04 -4.28 -5.42
C ILE A 75 -6.80 -3.40 -4.45
N ILE A 76 -8.00 -2.97 -4.83
CA ILE A 76 -8.93 -2.24 -3.95
C ILE A 76 -9.86 -3.24 -3.28
N GLU A 77 -10.08 -3.05 -1.99
CA GLU A 77 -11.16 -3.70 -1.23
C GLU A 77 -12.33 -2.71 -1.08
N GLY A 78 -13.49 -3.10 -1.61
CA GLY A 78 -14.73 -2.36 -1.50
C GLY A 78 -15.43 -2.56 -0.15
N ILE A 79 -16.60 -1.94 0.01
CA ILE A 79 -17.27 -1.83 1.32
C ILE A 79 -17.74 -3.20 1.86
N ASN A 80 -18.05 -4.15 0.97
CA ASN A 80 -18.49 -5.49 1.36
C ASN A 80 -17.36 -6.52 1.27
N GLY A 81 -16.11 -6.08 1.14
CA GLY A 81 -14.94 -6.95 0.97
C GLY A 81 -14.73 -7.46 -0.46
N GLU A 82 -15.45 -6.91 -1.44
CA GLU A 82 -15.20 -7.18 -2.86
C GLU A 82 -13.83 -6.67 -3.28
N LEU A 83 -13.08 -7.49 -4.03
CA LEU A 83 -11.78 -7.10 -4.57
C LEU A 83 -11.90 -6.68 -6.02
N CYS A 84 -11.21 -5.59 -6.39
CA CYS A 84 -11.12 -5.14 -7.77
C CYS A 84 -9.70 -4.66 -8.08
N PRO A 85 -9.08 -5.13 -9.18
CA PRO A 85 -7.80 -4.59 -9.62
C PRO A 85 -7.99 -3.26 -10.36
N ILE A 86 -7.05 -2.34 -10.17
CA ILE A 86 -7.03 -1.04 -10.84
C ILE A 86 -5.60 -0.67 -11.23
N LYS A 87 -5.43 -0.08 -12.40
CA LYS A 87 -4.12 0.37 -12.89
C LYS A 87 -3.59 1.53 -12.05
N ASP A 88 -2.27 1.60 -11.90
CA ASP A 88 -1.60 2.62 -11.08
C ASP A 88 -1.93 4.06 -11.49
N ASP A 89 -1.93 4.33 -12.79
CA ASP A 89 -2.27 5.64 -13.35
C ASP A 89 -3.73 6.02 -13.06
N VAL A 90 -4.67 5.08 -13.24
CA VAL A 90 -6.08 5.28 -12.92
C VAL A 90 -6.29 5.47 -11.42
N PHE A 91 -5.61 4.69 -10.58
CA PHE A 91 -5.69 4.81 -9.12
C PHE A 91 -5.25 6.19 -8.66
N ASN A 92 -4.06 6.63 -9.06
CA ASN A 92 -3.49 7.92 -8.68
C ASN A 92 -4.29 9.11 -9.23
N ALA A 93 -4.99 8.95 -10.36
CA ALA A 93 -5.85 9.99 -10.93
C ALA A 93 -7.22 10.10 -10.22
N SER A 94 -7.65 9.07 -9.49
CA SER A 94 -9.01 8.99 -8.93
C SER A 94 -9.07 8.89 -7.40
N HIS A 95 -7.93 8.69 -6.74
CA HIS A 95 -7.84 8.54 -5.28
C HIS A 95 -6.75 9.43 -4.70
N GLU A 96 -7.02 9.93 -3.50
CA GLU A 96 -6.05 10.66 -2.69
C GLU A 96 -5.82 9.92 -1.37
N PRO A 97 -4.62 10.01 -0.79
CA PRO A 97 -4.36 9.43 0.52
C PRO A 97 -5.30 10.00 1.58
N PHE A 98 -5.95 9.11 2.32
CA PHE A 98 -6.75 9.54 3.46
C PHE A 98 -5.84 10.04 4.60
N VAL A 99 -6.02 11.29 4.99
CA VAL A 99 -5.36 11.91 6.15
C VAL A 99 -6.36 11.94 7.29
N GLU A 100 -6.15 11.12 8.32
CA GLU A 100 -6.95 11.21 9.55
C GLU A 100 -6.64 12.55 10.24
N GLU A 101 -7.65 13.38 10.46
CA GLU A 101 -7.49 14.75 10.99
C GLU A 101 -6.99 14.77 12.44
N TYR A 102 -6.94 13.62 13.13
CA TYR A 102 -6.34 13.49 14.45
C TYR A 102 -5.56 12.18 14.56
N GLY A 103 -4.22 12.25 14.44
CA GLY A 103 -3.31 11.13 14.70
C GLY A 103 -2.45 10.73 13.50
N TYR A 104 -1.16 11.04 13.56
CA TYR A 104 -0.17 10.86 12.50
C TYR A 104 -0.12 9.46 11.86
N ARG A 105 0.05 9.37 10.52
CA ARG A 105 0.53 8.17 9.80
C ARG A 105 1.95 8.39 9.24
N PRO A 106 2.83 7.36 9.22
CA PRO A 106 4.21 7.44 8.74
C PRO A 106 4.38 8.00 7.33
N VAL A 107 3.37 7.87 6.46
CA VAL A 107 3.41 8.37 5.08
C VAL A 107 3.37 9.90 5.03
N ALA A 108 2.57 10.57 5.87
CA ALA A 108 2.57 12.03 5.95
C ALA A 108 3.92 12.54 6.51
N LEU A 109 4.51 11.82 7.47
CA LEU A 109 5.87 12.09 7.93
C LEU A 109 6.89 11.86 6.81
N MET A 110 6.76 10.79 6.01
CA MET A 110 7.66 10.51 4.88
C MET A 110 7.53 11.54 3.77
N VAL A 111 6.33 12.03 3.47
CA VAL A 111 6.10 13.12 2.49
C VAL A 111 6.76 14.39 2.99
N LYS A 112 6.52 14.77 4.26
CA LYS A 112 7.13 15.95 4.87
C LYS A 112 8.65 15.83 5.02
N LEU A 113 9.16 14.64 5.31
CA LEU A 113 10.59 14.32 5.31
C LEU A 113 11.17 14.43 3.90
N LYS A 114 10.47 13.95 2.86
CA LYS A 114 10.90 14.09 1.46
C LYS A 114 10.97 15.56 1.03
N GLU A 115 10.00 16.39 1.43
CA GLU A 115 10.01 17.84 1.18
C GLU A 115 11.15 18.55 1.94
N MET A 116 11.39 18.17 3.19
CA MET A 116 12.51 18.67 3.99
C MET A 116 13.88 18.25 3.40
N VAL A 117 13.98 17.05 2.83
CA VAL A 117 15.18 16.55 2.14
C VAL A 117 15.37 17.24 0.79
N ALA A 118 14.30 17.51 0.05
CA ALA A 118 14.36 18.22 -1.24
C ALA A 118 14.77 19.70 -1.11
N SER A 119 14.53 20.31 0.05
CA SER A 119 14.94 21.69 0.37
C SER A 119 16.33 21.79 0.99
N THR A 120 17.01 20.67 1.23
CA THR A 120 18.42 20.66 1.64
C THR A 120 19.30 20.49 0.41
N ASP A 121 20.05 21.53 0.03
CA ASP A 121 20.96 21.60 -1.14
C ASP A 121 22.03 20.48 -1.16
N GLY A 122 21.64 19.25 -1.49
CA GLY A 122 22.54 18.13 -1.74
C GLY A 122 23.43 17.68 -0.58
N LYS A 123 23.25 18.21 0.63
CA LYS A 123 24.01 17.74 1.81
C LYS A 123 23.47 16.37 2.21
N LYS A 124 24.28 15.32 1.98
CA LYS A 124 24.05 13.96 2.52
C LYS A 124 23.70 14.05 4.00
N LEU A 125 22.45 13.74 4.33
CA LEU A 125 21.99 13.59 5.71
C LEU A 125 22.60 12.31 6.27
N SER A 126 23.58 12.46 7.16
CA SER A 126 24.19 11.33 7.87
C SER A 126 23.34 10.99 9.09
N PHE A 127 23.01 9.72 9.29
CA PHE A 127 22.33 9.21 10.49
C PHE A 127 23.12 9.47 11.80
N SER A 128 24.36 9.98 11.72
CA SER A 128 25.18 10.37 12.87
C SER A 128 24.88 11.76 13.42
N ASP A 129 24.10 12.60 12.74
CA ASP A 129 23.80 13.96 13.20
C ASP A 129 22.89 13.91 14.43
N HIS A 130 23.52 14.00 15.61
CA HIS A 130 22.86 13.98 16.92
C HIS A 130 21.72 15.00 17.02
N ASN A 131 21.82 16.11 16.29
CA ASN A 131 20.79 17.15 16.27
C ASN A 131 19.50 16.70 15.54
N MET A 132 19.60 15.81 14.54
CA MET A 132 18.45 15.24 13.82
C MET A 132 17.79 14.12 14.62
N ILE A 133 18.58 13.23 15.24
CA ILE A 133 18.04 12.21 16.16
C ILE A 133 17.29 12.89 17.31
N SER A 134 17.84 13.97 17.87
CA SER A 134 17.16 14.73 18.92
C SER A 134 15.84 15.33 18.44
N ARG A 135 15.78 15.94 17.24
CA ARG A 135 14.53 16.51 16.70
C ARG A 135 13.48 15.46 16.33
N ILE A 136 13.91 14.30 15.84
CA ILE A 136 13.02 13.16 15.58
C ILE A 136 12.51 12.59 16.90
N LYS A 137 13.38 12.43 17.90
CA LYS A 137 12.97 12.02 19.26
C LYS A 137 12.01 13.03 19.89
N GLU A 138 12.28 14.32 19.79
CA GLU A 138 11.39 15.38 20.28
C GLU A 138 10.03 15.35 19.58
N ALA A 139 10.01 15.07 18.27
CA ALA A 139 8.76 14.91 17.52
C ALA A 139 8.01 13.62 17.91
N ILE A 140 8.72 12.52 18.19
CA ILE A 140 8.11 11.27 18.67
C ILE A 140 7.56 11.46 20.09
N ASP A 141 8.32 12.09 20.99
CA ASP A 141 7.94 12.32 22.39
C ASP A 141 6.79 13.33 22.52
N LYS A 142 6.72 14.32 21.61
CA LYS A 142 5.62 15.29 21.56
C LYS A 142 4.30 14.69 21.06
N TYR A 143 4.36 13.56 20.36
CA TYR A 143 3.20 12.88 19.79
C TYR A 143 3.26 11.37 20.10
N PRO A 144 3.00 10.96 21.36
CA PRO A 144 3.12 9.58 21.78
C PRO A 144 2.10 8.68 21.07
N ARG A 145 2.49 7.41 20.86
CA ARG A 145 1.62 6.38 20.28
C ARG A 145 0.44 6.11 21.22
N GLU A 146 -0.76 5.93 20.67
CA GLU A 146 -1.97 5.61 21.47
C GLU A 146 -1.78 4.36 22.37
N SER A 147 -0.89 3.44 22.02
CA SER A 147 -0.54 2.28 22.86
C SER A 147 0.04 2.65 24.23
N GLU A 148 0.55 3.87 24.43
CA GLU A 148 1.06 4.36 25.73
C GLU A 148 0.03 5.21 26.50
N LEU A 149 -1.05 5.64 25.86
CA LEU A 149 -2.18 6.32 26.51
C LEU A 149 -3.27 5.34 26.97
N ALA A 150 -3.35 4.15 26.37
CA ALA A 150 -4.35 3.13 26.68
C ALA A 150 -4.05 2.28 27.94
N TYR A 151 -2.95 2.53 28.66
CA TYR A 151 -2.59 1.83 29.92
C TYR A 151 -2.54 2.77 31.15
N LYS A 152 -3.30 3.87 31.12
CA LYS A 152 -3.57 4.70 32.29
C LYS A 152 -5.07 4.88 32.51
N GLU A 153 -5.75 3.77 32.77
CA GLU A 153 -6.91 3.71 33.65
C GLU A 153 -6.83 2.42 34.49
#